data_AF-A0A8X6LXJ0-F1
#
_entry.id   AF-A0A8X6LXJ0-F1
#
_cell.length_a   1.000
_cell.length_b   1.000
_cell.length_c   1.000
_cell.angle_alpha   90.00
_cell.angle_beta   90.00
_cell.angle_gamma   90.00
#
_symmetry.space_group_name_H-M   'P 1'
#
loop_
_entity.id
_entity.type
_entity.pdbx_description
1 polymer ?
#
loop_
_entity_poly.entity_id
_entity_poly.type
_entity_poly.pdbx_seq_one_letter_code
_entity_poly.pdbx_strand_id
1 'polypeptide(L)'
;MQKDVFNCPPVTAIEIRQFLGIIFMSVYYYSNAGSYWGKYGFDDIRQTMTVNRFEKITSVIHFNDNAQHKQVGHPNHMIVFIK
;
A
#
# COMPACT_ATOMS: atom_id res chain seq x y z
N MET A 1 12.57 -20.39 4.38
CA MET A 1 13.34 -19.50 3.49
C MET A 1 12.68 -18.14 3.47
N GLN A 2 13.16 -17.23 4.31
CA GLN A 2 12.70 -15.84 4.38
C GLN A 2 13.29 -15.13 3.16
N LYS A 3 12.48 -14.86 2.13
CA LYS A 3 12.90 -14.04 0.99
C LYS A 3 13.29 -12.67 1.53
N ASP A 4 14.54 -12.27 1.32
CA ASP A 4 15.08 -11.00 1.79
C ASP A 4 14.12 -9.83 1.47
N VAL A 5 13.57 -9.25 2.54
CA VAL A 5 12.66 -8.09 2.51
C VAL A 5 13.42 -6.80 2.16
N PHE A 6 14.74 -6.89 1.97
CA PHE A 6 15.68 -5.77 1.89
C PHE A 6 15.67 -4.96 0.58
N ASN A 7 14.85 -5.30 -0.41
CA ASN A 7 14.83 -4.57 -1.69
C ASN A 7 13.66 -3.59 -1.85
N CYS A 8 13.01 -3.17 -0.77
CA CYS A 8 12.08 -2.04 -0.81
C CYS A 8 12.77 -0.80 -0.23
N PRO A 9 13.05 0.23 -1.04
CA PRO A 9 13.49 1.51 -0.52
C PRO A 9 12.52 2.01 0.56
N PRO A 10 13.01 2.61 1.66
CA PRO A 10 12.16 3.16 2.71
C PRO A 10 11.06 4.04 2.11
N VAL A 11 9.83 3.89 2.58
CA VAL A 11 8.71 4.71 2.13
C VAL A 11 8.75 6.02 2.91
N THR A 12 8.78 7.14 2.19
CA THR A 12 8.80 8.46 2.84
C THR A 12 7.39 8.92 3.23
N ALA A 13 7.27 9.86 4.16
CA ALA A 13 5.99 10.46 4.51
C ALA A 13 5.29 11.15 3.32
N ILE A 14 6.07 11.64 2.34
CA ILE A 14 5.53 12.21 1.09
C ILE A 14 4.87 11.12 0.26
N GLU A 15 5.56 9.99 0.08
CA GLU A 15 5.02 8.85 -0.67
C GLU A 15 3.77 8.26 0.00
N ILE A 16 3.72 8.20 1.34
CA ILE A 16 2.51 7.78 2.07
C ILE A 16 1.34 8.71 1.74
N ARG A 17 1.55 10.03 1.74
CA ARG A 17 0.48 11.00 1.41
C ARG A 17 0.01 10.85 -0.04
N GLN A 18 0.94 10.68 -0.98
CA GLN A 18 0.62 10.45 -2.38
C GLN A 18 -0.17 9.14 -2.58
N PHE A 19 0.28 8.07 -1.93
CA PHE A 19 -0.39 6.77 -1.93
C PHE A 19 -1.83 6.86 -1.41
N LEU A 20 -2.04 7.51 -0.26
CA LEU A 20 -3.36 7.74 0.31
C LEU A 20 -4.25 8.57 -0.61
N GLY A 21 -3.70 9.60 -1.27
CA GLY A 21 -4.41 10.39 -2.27
C GLY A 21 -4.92 9.56 -3.44
N ILE A 22 -4.09 8.64 -3.95
CA ILE A 22 -4.47 7.73 -5.05
C ILE A 22 -5.56 6.75 -4.59
N ILE A 23 -5.46 6.19 -3.37
CA ILE A 23 -6.52 5.33 -2.80
C ILE A 23 -7.82 6.10 -2.66
N PHE A 24 -7.79 7.34 -2.15
CA PHE A 24 -8.97 8.18 -2.01
C PHE A 24 -9.66 8.41 -3.36
N MET A 25 -8.88 8.69 -4.41
CA MET A 25 -9.40 8.80 -5.77
C MET A 25 -10.04 7.49 -6.26
N SER A 26 -9.46 6.33 -5.92
CA SER A 26 -10.04 5.02 -6.30
C SER A 26 -11.38 4.72 -5.64
N VAL A 27 -11.61 5.25 -4.44
CA VAL A 27 -12.91 5.14 -3.76
C VAL A 27 -13.95 6.05 -4.41
N TYR A 28 -13.55 7.24 -4.88
CA TYR A 28 -14.48 8.26 -5.36
C TYR A 28 -14.78 8.18 -6.87
N TYR A 29 -13.80 7.86 -7.72
CA TYR A 29 -13.93 7.96 -9.18
C TYR A 29 -13.88 6.61 -9.92
N TYR A 30 -12.87 5.79 -9.65
CA TYR A 30 -12.67 4.50 -10.35
C TYR A 30 -12.20 3.44 -9.39
N SER A 31 -13.03 2.43 -9.17
CA SER A 31 -12.77 1.33 -8.23
C SER A 31 -11.53 0.49 -8.57
N ASN A 32 -10.99 0.59 -9.77
CA ASN A 32 -9.72 -0.03 -10.15
C ASN A 32 -8.58 0.99 -10.21
N ALA A 33 -7.81 1.10 -9.13
CA ALA A 33 -6.64 1.98 -9.06
C ALA A 33 -5.63 1.70 -10.18
N GLY A 34 -5.47 0.43 -10.60
CA GLY A 34 -4.55 0.06 -11.68
C GLY A 34 -4.88 0.70 -13.03
N SER A 35 -6.15 1.06 -13.26
CA SER A 35 -6.58 1.75 -14.48
C SER A 35 -5.99 3.17 -14.61
N TYR A 36 -5.54 3.78 -13.51
CA TYR A 36 -4.93 5.11 -13.53
C TYR A 36 -3.60 5.19 -14.27
N TRP A 37 -2.92 4.07 -14.46
CA TRP A 37 -1.67 3.99 -15.23
C TRP A 37 -1.84 3.43 -16.65
N GLY A 38 -3.09 3.18 -17.07
CA GLY A 38 -3.42 2.68 -18.40
C GLY A 38 -3.28 3.73 -19.51
N LYS A 39 -3.59 3.34 -20.76
CA LYS A 39 -3.51 4.21 -21.96
C LYS A 39 -4.33 5.50 -21.84
N TYR A 40 -5.45 5.45 -21.12
CA TYR A 40 -6.34 6.58 -20.85
C TYR A 40 -6.32 6.96 -19.35
N GLY A 41 -5.20 6.66 -18.68
CA GLY A 41 -4.99 6.97 -17.27
C GLY A 41 -4.83 8.48 -17.01
N PHE A 42 -4.75 8.83 -15.74
CA PHE A 42 -4.55 10.22 -15.32
C PHE A 42 -3.06 10.54 -15.26
N ASP A 43 -2.59 11.46 -16.09
CA ASP A 43 -1.17 11.80 -16.15
C ASP A 43 -0.65 12.35 -14.82
N ASP A 44 -1.45 13.11 -14.09
CA ASP A 44 -1.09 13.60 -12.75
C ASP A 44 -0.79 12.46 -11.76
N ILE A 45 -1.56 11.36 -11.82
CA ILE A 45 -1.34 10.18 -10.99
C ILE A 45 -0.05 9.47 -11.40
N ARG A 46 0.20 9.35 -12.71
CA ARG A 46 1.40 8.71 -13.26
C ARG A 46 2.68 9.48 -12.93
N GLN A 47 2.61 10.82 -12.90
CA GLN A 47 3.71 11.70 -12.48
C GLN A 47 3.93 11.66 -10.97
N THR A 48 2.86 11.48 -10.19
CA THR A 48 2.93 11.43 -8.72
C THR A 48 3.62 10.18 -8.21
N MET A 49 3.23 9.00 -8.72
CA MET A 49 3.79 7.72 -8.30
C MET A 49 3.70 6.71 -9.43
N THR A 50 4.74 5.88 -9.61
CA THR A 50 4.70 4.80 -10.61
C THR A 50 3.84 3.64 -10.13
N VAL A 51 3.20 2.92 -11.07
CA VAL A 51 2.37 1.73 -10.74
C VAL A 51 3.16 0.70 -9.93
N ASN A 52 4.42 0.43 -10.31
CA ASN A 52 5.28 -0.52 -9.61
C ASN A 52 5.55 -0.09 -8.16
N ARG A 53 5.73 1.21 -7.91
CA ARG A 53 5.94 1.74 -6.55
C ARG A 53 4.66 1.67 -5.74
N PHE A 54 3.52 2.00 -6.35
CA PHE A 54 2.21 1.88 -5.74
C PHE A 54 1.93 0.43 -5.31
N GLU A 55 2.04 -0.54 -6.22
CA GLU A 55 1.85 -1.96 -5.93
C GLU A 55 2.82 -2.47 -4.86
N LYS A 56 4.07 -2.00 -4.90
CA LYS A 56 5.07 -2.35 -3.88
C LYS A 56 4.66 -1.86 -2.50
N ILE A 57 4.22 -0.60 -2.38
CA ILE A 57 3.74 -0.03 -1.11
C ILE A 57 2.50 -0.79 -0.64
N THR A 58 1.52 -1.08 -1.51
CA THR A 58 0.35 -1.89 -1.18
C THR A 58 0.73 -3.27 -0.64
N SER A 59 1.78 -3.90 -1.17
CA SER A 59 2.22 -5.23 -0.73
C SER A 59 2.89 -5.26 0.65
N VAL A 60 3.41 -4.12 1.13
CA VAL A 60 4.18 -4.03 2.38
C VAL A 60 3.53 -3.14 3.44
N ILE A 61 2.45 -2.42 3.10
CA ILE A 61 1.79 -1.51 4.04
C ILE A 61 1.14 -2.33 5.16
N HIS A 62 1.47 -1.96 6.39
CA HIS A 62 0.91 -2.56 7.58
C HIS A 62 0.64 -1.45 8.59
N PHE A 63 -0.60 -1.34 9.04
CA PHE A 63 -1.04 -0.26 9.94
C PHE A 63 -0.77 -0.56 11.42
N ASN A 64 -0.29 -1.77 11.73
CA ASN A 64 0.00 -2.18 13.09
C ASN A 64 1.51 -2.33 13.32
N ASP A 65 1.95 -2.14 14.55
CA ASP A 65 3.34 -2.37 14.94
C ASP A 65 3.58 -3.88 15.06
N ASN A 66 4.52 -4.39 14.27
CA ASN A 66 4.89 -5.82 14.29
C ASN A 66 5.46 -6.24 15.64
N ALA A 67 6.08 -5.34 16.40
CA ALA A 67 6.58 -5.63 17.75
C ALA A 67 5.44 -5.86 18.76
N GLN A 68 4.24 -5.34 18.47
CA GLN A 68 3.05 -5.47 19.31
C GLN A 68 2.09 -6.56 18.80
N HIS A 69 2.44 -7.23 17.69
CA HIS A 69 1.63 -8.29 17.12
C HIS A 69 1.63 -9.53 18.04
N LYS A 70 0.51 -9.73 18.74
CA LYS A 70 0.33 -10.86 19.65
C LYS A 70 0.22 -12.15 18.87
N GLN A 71 0.86 -13.22 19.36
CA GLN A 71 0.81 -14.53 18.72
C GLN A 71 -0.63 -15.07 18.62
N VAL A 72 -0.87 -15.89 17.59
CA VAL A 72 -2.15 -16.56 17.35
C VAL A 72 -2.52 -17.38 18.59
N GLY A 73 -3.68 -17.10 19.17
CA GLY A 73 -4.17 -17.74 20.40
C GLY A 73 -4.08 -16.89 21.68
N HIS A 74 -3.48 -15.69 21.63
CA HIS A 74 -3.57 -14.75 22.76
C HIS A 74 -5.01 -14.22 22.89
N PRO A 75 -5.57 -14.08 24.11
CA PRO A 75 -6.94 -13.57 24.32
C PRO A 75 -7.22 -12.16 23.77
N ASN A 76 -6.18 -11.43 23.36
CA ASN A 76 -6.25 -10.08 22.76
C ASN A 76 -5.67 -10.08 21.34
N HIS A 77 -5.55 -11.24 20.70
CA HIS A 77 -5.20 -11.35 19.29
C HIS A 77 -6.42 -10.94 18.47
N MET A 78 -6.41 -9.73 17.91
CA MET A 78 -7.45 -9.28 16.99
C MET A 78 -7.10 -9.79 15.58
N ILE A 79 -7.96 -10.63 15.01
CA ILE A 79 -7.85 -11.08 13.63
C ILE A 79 -8.32 -9.93 12.72
N VAL A 80 -7.41 -9.01 12.39
CA VAL A 80 -7.63 -8.04 11.32
C VAL A 80 -6.48 -8.16 10.35
N PHE A 81 -6.59 -9.14 9.45
CA PHE A 81 -5.73 -9.27 8.27
C PHE A 81 -6.52 -8.69 7.10
N ILE A 82 -6.12 -7.53 6.59
CA ILE A 82 -6.65 -7.03 5.32
C ILE A 82 -5.90 -7.81 4.23
N LYS A 83 -6.63 -8.65 3.50
CA LYS A 83 -6.15 -9.45 2.38
C LYS A 83 -6.39 -8.73 1.06
#